data_AF-A0A0C3FE01-F1
#
_entry.id   AF-A0A0C3FE01-F1
#
_cell.length_a   1.000
_cell.length_b   1.000
_cell.length_c   1.000
_cell.angle_alpha   90.00
_cell.angle_beta   90.00
_cell.angle_gamma   90.00
#
_symmetry.space_group_name_H-M   'P 1'
#
loop_
_entity.id
_entity.type
_entity.pdbx_description
1 polymer ?
#
loop_
_entity_poly.entity_id
_entity_poly.type
_entity_poly.pdbx_seq_one_letter_code
_entity_poly.pdbx_strand_id
1 'polypeptide(L)'
;MVCEPDEPREEGNGAENKEPEAKKGHGGCGHIQPQIRKEGLKLFVQYKPKDDDDEVKSLQPVKRVIAPSEVHTVFKKMVDSDLFLLSLSDVYARPEWMILTVLPVPPPPVRPSIAVDGGAMRSKDDLTYKLGDIIKASINIRRCESEGAPAHVITEFEQLLQFHIATYVDNDIAGIPQAPQKSGRPVKAIRVRLKGKEGRLRGNLVGKRVDFSARTVITGDPNLELDEVGVPKSIAMNLTYPEQVTPYNIAYLQELVRNGPQSYPGARYVVRDTVTFKGWGLRTLQLTAVIAQDEYDEPPSKADAVFQTQAFRLDHSVTPPYNADFNGDEMNMHIPQREETRAELSQIAWVPRQIIFPQTNKPVMGIVQDTMWNPKVHSARHLPGLEPGPEYLIVGLDDSSLELQVKLDEEFGQLVDDRRLLREFVFPRTDPNRRKSSDLEPAYIIDAVGELTKRLIIMREDDRLSREA
;
A
#
# COMPACT_ATOMS: atom_id res chain seq x y z
N MET A 1 33.38 28.37 -13.48
CA MET A 1 34.05 27.05 -13.45
C MET A 1 34.65 26.86 -14.83
N VAL A 2 35.97 26.96 -14.94
CA VAL A 2 36.70 26.66 -16.17
C VAL A 2 37.19 25.22 -16.01
N CYS A 3 37.04 24.39 -17.04
CA CYS A 3 37.68 23.08 -17.06
C CYS A 3 39.16 23.33 -17.34
N GLU A 4 40.02 23.28 -16.32
CA GLU A 4 41.44 23.62 -16.48
C GLU A 4 42.12 22.55 -17.32
N PRO A 5 42.78 22.90 -18.44
CA PRO A 5 43.51 21.93 -19.23
C PRO A 5 44.76 21.49 -18.46
N ASP A 6 45.13 20.23 -18.62
CA ASP A 6 46.36 19.71 -18.01
C ASP A 6 47.58 20.40 -18.64
N GLU A 7 48.54 20.82 -17.81
CA GLU A 7 49.80 21.40 -18.30
C GLU A 7 50.56 20.33 -19.12
N PRO A 8 51.01 20.66 -20.35
CA PRO A 8 51.76 19.72 -21.16
C PRO A 8 53.07 19.33 -20.45
N ARG A 9 53.40 18.03 -20.43
CA ARG A 9 54.72 17.57 -19.97
C ARG A 9 55.77 18.11 -20.93
N GLU A 10 56.62 19.04 -20.47
CA GLU A 10 57.81 19.46 -21.20
C GLU A 10 58.78 18.27 -21.32
N GLU A 11 58.91 17.70 -22.52
CA GLU A 11 59.98 16.75 -22.82
C GLU A 11 61.28 17.50 -23.13
N GLY A 12 62.22 17.49 -22.18
CA GLY A 12 63.66 17.51 -22.47
C GLY A 12 64.51 18.61 -21.82
N ASN A 13 65.22 18.29 -20.74
CA ASN A 13 66.69 18.07 -20.70
C ASN A 13 67.21 18.10 -19.26
N GLY A 14 68.24 17.29 -19.00
CA GLY A 14 68.60 16.83 -17.67
C GLY A 14 69.17 17.87 -16.71
N ALA A 15 68.82 17.73 -15.43
CA ALA A 15 69.72 17.80 -14.29
C ALA A 15 69.01 17.20 -13.07
N GLU A 16 69.75 16.43 -12.28
CA GLU A 16 69.28 15.64 -11.15
C GLU A 16 68.63 16.47 -10.03
N ASN A 17 67.70 15.82 -9.32
CA ASN A 17 67.21 16.13 -7.96
C ASN A 17 66.26 17.33 -7.78
N LYS A 18 64.99 17.08 -8.11
CA LYS A 18 63.83 17.05 -7.19
C LYS A 18 62.62 16.76 -8.06
N GLU A 19 61.97 15.61 -7.91
CA GLU A 19 60.66 15.38 -8.53
C GLU A 19 59.71 16.46 -8.00
N PRO A 20 59.26 17.45 -8.79
CA PRO A 20 58.03 18.10 -8.42
C PRO A 20 56.95 17.06 -8.68
N GLU A 21 56.16 16.71 -7.66
CA GLU A 21 54.92 15.95 -7.87
C GLU A 21 54.13 16.68 -8.97
N ALA A 22 54.21 16.18 -10.20
CA ALA A 22 53.43 16.71 -11.30
C ALA A 22 51.98 16.60 -10.86
N LYS A 23 51.33 17.74 -10.59
CA LYS A 23 49.93 17.78 -10.16
C LYS A 23 49.16 16.88 -11.11
N LYS A 24 48.56 15.82 -10.58
CA LYS A 24 47.78 14.88 -11.39
C LYS A 24 46.72 15.69 -12.12
N GLY A 25 46.92 15.81 -13.43
CA GLY A 25 45.94 16.39 -14.33
C GLY A 25 44.62 15.67 -14.22
N HIS A 26 43.53 16.40 -14.41
CA HIS A 26 42.16 15.90 -14.33
C HIS A 26 41.59 15.63 -15.73
N GLY A 27 42.41 15.68 -16.78
CA GLY A 27 42.02 15.41 -18.16
C GLY A 27 41.15 16.51 -18.77
N GLY A 28 41.24 17.74 -18.26
CA GLY A 28 40.34 18.82 -18.64
C GLY A 28 40.50 19.28 -20.09
N CYS A 29 39.38 19.56 -20.77
CA CYS A 29 39.35 19.96 -22.17
C CYS A 29 39.58 21.47 -22.42
N GLY A 30 39.82 22.27 -21.38
CA GLY A 30 40.03 23.72 -21.50
C GLY A 30 38.76 24.55 -21.77
N HIS A 31 37.59 23.93 -21.94
CA HIS A 31 36.38 24.64 -22.33
C HIS A 31 35.68 25.31 -21.14
N ILE A 32 35.17 26.53 -21.36
CA ILE A 32 34.42 27.28 -20.35
C ILE A 32 33.06 26.61 -20.16
N GLN A 33 32.72 26.28 -18.90
CA GLN A 33 31.41 25.70 -18.61
C GLN A 33 30.34 26.79 -18.68
N PRO A 34 29.30 26.61 -19.51
CA PRO A 34 28.21 27.57 -19.59
C PRO A 34 27.33 27.54 -18.35
N GLN A 35 26.64 28.65 -18.08
CA GLN A 35 25.52 28.67 -17.15
C GLN A 35 24.26 28.22 -17.86
N ILE A 36 23.64 27.15 -17.35
CA ILE A 36 22.40 26.59 -17.91
C ILE A 36 21.21 27.13 -17.13
N ARG A 37 20.22 27.68 -17.84
CA ARG A 37 18.94 28.14 -17.27
C ARG A 37 17.76 27.43 -17.95
N LYS A 38 16.77 27.04 -17.15
CA LYS A 38 15.52 26.42 -17.64
C LYS A 38 14.44 27.48 -17.80
N GLU A 39 13.82 27.52 -18.98
CA GLU A 39 12.64 28.35 -19.24
C GLU A 39 11.59 27.49 -19.98
N GLY A 40 10.44 27.25 -19.34
CA GLY A 40 9.43 26.33 -19.84
C GLY A 40 9.99 24.91 -20.04
N LEU A 41 9.90 24.41 -21.28
CA LEU A 41 10.43 23.10 -21.70
C LEU A 41 11.84 23.17 -22.32
N LYS A 42 12.48 24.34 -22.36
CA LYS A 42 13.78 24.54 -23.01
C LYS A 42 14.88 24.80 -21.99
N LEU A 43 16.09 24.38 -22.35
CA LEU A 43 17.33 24.71 -21.64
C LEU A 43 18.13 25.71 -22.47
N PHE A 44 18.58 26.77 -21.82
CA PHE A 44 19.37 27.84 -22.41
C PHE A 44 20.76 27.87 -21.80
N VAL A 45 21.77 27.98 -22.66
CA VAL A 45 23.17 28.18 -22.31
C VAL A 45 23.53 29.66 -22.41
N GLN A 46 24.19 30.17 -21.37
CA GLN A 46 24.78 31.51 -21.31
C GLN A 46 26.26 31.38 -20.92
N TYR A 47 27.15 31.90 -21.76
CA TYR A 47 28.56 32.03 -21.42
C TYR A 47 28.79 33.36 -20.70
N LYS A 48 29.53 33.33 -19.59
CA LYS A 48 30.01 34.58 -18.97
C LYS A 48 31.23 35.07 -19.77
N PRO A 49 31.30 36.38 -20.10
CA PRO A 49 32.51 36.94 -20.68
C PRO A 49 33.67 36.80 -19.69
N LYS A 50 34.88 36.63 -20.23
CA LYS A 50 36.13 36.62 -19.45
C LYS A 50 36.39 38.05 -18.98
N ASP A 51 36.87 38.24 -17.75
CA ASP A 51 36.98 39.58 -17.11
C ASP A 51 37.93 40.56 -17.83
N ASP A 52 38.77 40.08 -18.77
CA ASP A 52 39.83 40.85 -19.43
C ASP A 52 39.43 41.60 -20.73
N ASP A 53 38.22 41.42 -21.25
CA ASP A 53 37.77 42.12 -22.48
C ASP A 53 36.71 43.17 -22.17
N ASP A 54 37.14 44.41 -21.88
CA ASP A 54 36.26 45.55 -21.59
C ASP A 54 35.34 45.96 -22.77
N GLU A 55 35.70 45.61 -24.02
CA GLU A 55 34.81 45.81 -25.19
C GLU A 55 33.62 44.84 -25.20
N VAL A 56 33.77 43.63 -24.65
CA VAL A 56 32.76 42.55 -24.73
C VAL A 56 31.69 42.66 -23.63
N LYS A 57 31.92 43.48 -22.58
CA LYS A 57 30.94 43.73 -21.51
C LYS A 57 29.65 44.40 -21.97
N SER A 58 29.63 45.00 -23.17
CA SER A 58 28.48 45.70 -23.76
C SER A 58 27.58 44.83 -24.65
N LEU A 59 28.00 43.61 -24.97
CA LEU A 59 27.21 42.64 -25.74
C LEU A 59 26.37 41.78 -24.79
N GLN A 60 25.06 41.72 -25.02
CA GLN A 60 24.18 40.81 -24.28
C GLN A 60 24.72 39.37 -24.39
N PRO A 61 24.79 38.60 -23.30
CA PRO A 61 25.29 37.24 -23.33
C PRO A 61 24.46 36.41 -24.30
N VAL A 62 25.11 35.82 -25.31
CA VAL A 62 24.45 35.04 -26.36
C VAL A 62 23.72 33.86 -25.71
N LYS A 63 22.39 33.94 -25.74
CA LYS A 63 21.51 32.93 -25.17
C LYS A 63 21.20 31.88 -26.25
N ARG A 64 21.84 30.72 -26.17
CA ARG A 64 21.64 29.61 -27.11
C ARG A 64 20.77 28.52 -26.49
N VAL A 65 19.80 27.99 -27.23
CA VAL A 65 19.04 26.80 -26.81
C VAL A 65 19.91 25.56 -27.01
N ILE A 66 19.95 24.68 -26.01
CA ILE A 66 20.59 23.36 -26.15
C ILE A 66 19.58 22.38 -26.75
N ALA A 67 19.95 21.71 -27.83
CA ALA A 67 19.12 20.66 -28.40
C ALA A 67 19.21 19.37 -27.57
N PRO A 68 18.12 18.59 -27.40
CA PRO A 68 18.17 17.31 -26.69
C PRO A 68 19.18 16.31 -27.26
N SER A 69 19.40 16.33 -28.58
CA SER A 69 20.40 15.49 -29.28
C SER A 69 21.84 15.80 -28.86
N GLU A 70 22.16 17.07 -28.62
CA GLU A 70 23.47 17.50 -28.11
C GLU A 70 23.69 16.93 -26.70
N VAL A 71 22.69 17.07 -25.82
CA VAL A 71 22.76 16.55 -24.43
C VAL A 71 22.89 15.02 -24.42
N HIS A 72 22.12 14.32 -25.26
CA HIS A 72 22.18 12.86 -25.37
C HIS A 72 23.58 12.38 -25.79
N THR A 73 24.22 13.09 -26.73
CA THR A 73 25.57 12.75 -27.18
C THR A 73 26.62 12.99 -26.08
N VAL A 74 26.46 14.05 -25.28
CA VAL A 74 27.33 14.33 -24.14
C VAL A 74 27.18 13.27 -23.06
N PHE A 75 25.94 12.93 -22.67
CA PHE A 75 25.69 11.90 -21.65
C PHE A 75 26.20 10.52 -22.07
N LYS A 76 26.07 10.16 -23.35
CA LYS A 76 26.61 8.90 -23.87
C LYS A 76 28.14 8.80 -23.81
N LYS A 77 28.87 9.93 -23.74
CA LYS A 77 30.34 9.96 -23.63
C LYS A 77 30.85 9.85 -22.19
N MET A 78 29.97 9.89 -21.19
CA MET A 78 30.38 9.77 -19.79
C MET A 78 30.92 8.36 -19.52
N VAL A 79 32.00 8.30 -18.74
CA VAL A 79 32.63 7.03 -18.34
C VAL A 79 31.89 6.47 -17.13
N ASP A 80 31.82 5.14 -17.02
CA ASP A 80 31.10 4.46 -15.94
C ASP A 80 31.67 4.79 -14.53
N SER A 81 32.96 5.13 -14.44
CA SER A 81 33.57 5.66 -13.21
C SER A 81 32.95 6.98 -12.75
N ASP A 82 32.61 7.86 -13.69
CA ASP A 82 32.02 9.16 -13.41
C ASP A 82 30.55 9.00 -12.99
N LEU A 83 29.86 7.99 -13.52
CA LEU A 83 28.50 7.64 -13.08
C LEU A 83 28.46 7.26 -11.62
N PHE A 84 29.42 6.45 -11.16
CA PHE A 84 29.51 6.06 -9.75
C PHE A 84 29.76 7.28 -8.85
N LEU A 85 30.63 8.22 -9.26
CA LEU A 85 30.87 9.46 -8.52
C LEU A 85 29.62 10.33 -8.41
N LEU A 86 28.75 10.33 -9.43
CA LEU A 86 27.45 11.01 -9.42
C LEU A 86 26.34 10.24 -8.70
N SER A 87 26.66 9.10 -8.08
CA SER A 87 25.69 8.18 -7.45
C SER A 87 24.61 7.67 -8.42
N LEU A 88 24.99 7.48 -9.69
CA LEU A 88 24.15 6.89 -10.73
C LEU A 88 24.55 5.45 -11.00
N SER A 89 23.57 4.61 -11.36
CA SER A 89 23.80 3.21 -11.73
C SER A 89 23.97 3.07 -13.24
N ASP A 90 25.05 2.44 -13.64
CA ASP A 90 25.37 2.04 -15.02
C ASP A 90 24.42 0.96 -15.58
N VAL A 91 23.77 0.18 -14.71
CA VAL A 91 22.81 -0.89 -15.05
C VAL A 91 21.37 -0.37 -15.09
N TYR A 92 20.98 0.47 -14.14
CA TYR A 92 19.55 0.83 -13.95
C TYR A 92 19.20 2.27 -14.33
N ALA A 93 20.16 3.20 -14.33
CA ALA A 93 19.88 4.63 -14.39
C ALA A 93 20.95 5.43 -15.12
N ARG A 94 21.28 5.03 -16.36
CA ARG A 94 22.21 5.82 -17.17
C ARG A 94 21.62 7.19 -17.57
N PRO A 95 22.41 8.28 -17.51
CA PRO A 95 21.92 9.64 -17.77
C PRO A 95 21.29 9.82 -19.16
N GLU A 96 21.82 9.16 -20.18
CA GLU A 96 21.28 9.25 -21.54
C GLU A 96 19.84 8.71 -21.65
N TRP A 97 19.42 7.83 -20.75
CA TRP A 97 18.04 7.31 -20.70
C TRP A 97 17.03 8.32 -20.18
N MET A 98 17.48 9.43 -19.59
CA MET A 98 16.60 10.55 -19.24
C MET A 98 16.05 11.27 -20.48
N ILE A 99 16.69 11.09 -21.64
CA ILE A 99 16.27 11.66 -22.92
C ILE A 99 15.51 10.58 -23.71
N LEU A 100 14.20 10.82 -23.90
CA LEU A 100 13.32 9.87 -24.56
C LEU A 100 13.60 9.82 -26.07
N THR A 101 14.27 8.75 -26.52
CA THR A 101 14.42 8.42 -27.95
C THR A 101 13.35 7.45 -28.43
N VAL A 102 12.88 6.57 -27.54
CA VAL A 102 11.80 5.61 -27.79
C VAL A 102 10.75 5.76 -26.70
N LEU A 103 9.51 6.08 -27.09
CA LEU A 103 8.39 6.24 -26.16
C LEU A 103 7.58 4.93 -26.05
N PRO A 104 7.53 4.27 -24.89
CA PRO A 104 6.72 3.07 -24.71
C PRO A 104 5.23 3.40 -24.73
N VAL A 105 4.46 2.64 -25.52
CA VAL A 105 3.00 2.79 -25.59
C VAL A 105 2.35 1.80 -24.64
N PRO A 106 1.58 2.25 -23.63
CA PRO A 106 0.94 1.34 -22.68
C PRO A 106 -0.15 0.50 -23.36
N PRO A 107 -0.39 -0.74 -22.90
CA PRO A 107 -1.39 -1.63 -23.48
C PRO A 107 -2.82 -1.19 -23.12
N PRO A 108 -3.86 -1.69 -23.82
CA PRO A 108 -5.26 -1.32 -23.58
C PRO A 108 -5.76 -1.37 -22.13
N PRO A 109 -5.34 -2.31 -21.25
CA PRO A 109 -5.77 -2.31 -19.84
C PRO A 109 -5.41 -1.05 -19.06
N VAL A 110 -4.33 -0.35 -19.44
CA VAL A 110 -3.90 0.91 -18.81
C VAL A 110 -4.69 2.12 -19.37
N ARG A 111 -5.22 1.97 -20.58
CA ARG A 111 -5.95 3.00 -21.35
C ARG A 111 -7.27 2.44 -21.92
N PRO A 112 -8.22 2.08 -21.05
CA PRO A 112 -9.42 1.34 -21.44
C PRO A 112 -10.31 2.16 -22.37
N SER A 113 -10.98 1.51 -23.32
CA SER A 113 -12.02 2.13 -24.14
C SER A 113 -13.39 1.80 -23.58
N ILE A 114 -14.27 2.79 -23.50
CA ILE A 114 -15.66 2.62 -23.11
C ILE A 114 -16.51 2.61 -24.39
N ALA A 115 -17.23 1.51 -24.61
CA ALA A 115 -18.27 1.44 -25.62
C ALA A 115 -19.62 1.55 -24.93
N VAL A 116 -20.53 2.37 -25.48
CA VAL A 116 -21.94 2.35 -25.07
C VAL A 116 -22.60 1.20 -25.83
N ASP A 117 -23.27 0.30 -25.11
CA ASP A 117 -23.91 -0.87 -25.71
C ASP A 117 -24.84 -0.47 -26.86
N GLY A 118 -24.67 -1.12 -28.01
CA GLY A 118 -25.45 -0.89 -29.23
C GLY A 118 -25.04 0.31 -30.10
N GLY A 119 -24.01 1.08 -29.71
CA GLY A 119 -23.54 2.25 -30.47
C GLY A 119 -22.24 2.03 -31.25
N ALA A 120 -22.16 2.57 -32.47
CA ALA A 120 -20.90 2.68 -33.23
C ALA A 120 -19.88 3.67 -32.59
N MET A 121 -20.31 4.45 -31.60
CA MET A 121 -19.52 5.51 -30.98
C MET A 121 -18.73 4.97 -29.77
N ARG A 122 -17.42 4.78 -29.96
CA ARG A 122 -16.49 4.37 -28.91
C ARG A 122 -15.81 5.58 -28.29
N SER A 123 -15.91 5.74 -26.97
CA SER A 123 -15.13 6.73 -26.22
C SER A 123 -13.82 6.12 -25.77
N LYS A 124 -12.70 6.61 -26.32
CA LYS A 124 -11.36 6.15 -25.95
C LYS A 124 -10.84 6.91 -24.73
N ASP A 125 -9.93 6.30 -23.99
CA ASP A 125 -9.23 6.95 -22.88
C ASP A 125 -8.42 8.18 -23.35
N ASP A 126 -8.29 9.18 -22.46
CA ASP A 126 -7.53 10.41 -22.68
C ASP A 126 -6.07 10.17 -23.14
N LEU A 127 -5.39 9.15 -22.58
CA LEU A 127 -4.04 8.78 -23.00
C LEU A 127 -4.01 8.33 -24.45
N THR A 128 -5.06 7.66 -24.92
CA THR A 128 -5.15 7.21 -26.32
C THR A 128 -5.29 8.39 -27.28
N TYR A 129 -6.07 9.41 -26.91
CA TYR A 129 -6.16 10.63 -27.72
C TYR A 129 -4.82 11.36 -27.77
N LYS A 130 -4.15 11.50 -26.62
CA LYS A 130 -2.86 12.18 -26.56
C LYS A 130 -1.76 11.45 -27.33
N LEU A 131 -1.73 10.12 -27.28
CA LEU A 131 -0.84 9.28 -28.10
C LEU A 131 -1.10 9.48 -29.60
N GLY A 132 -2.37 9.62 -30.00
CA GLY A 132 -2.73 9.95 -31.38
C GLY A 132 -2.13 11.29 -31.83
N ASP A 133 -2.14 12.31 -30.97
CA ASP A 133 -1.53 13.61 -31.27
C ASP A 133 0.00 13.55 -31.31
N ILE A 134 0.63 12.77 -30.42
CA ILE A 134 2.09 12.52 -30.44
C ILE A 134 2.51 11.88 -31.77
N ILE A 135 1.79 10.85 -32.22
CA ILE A 135 2.09 10.17 -33.50
C ILE A 135 1.92 11.13 -34.67
N LYS A 136 0.86 11.94 -34.70
CA LYS A 136 0.66 12.95 -35.75
C LYS A 136 1.79 13.97 -35.79
N ALA A 137 2.19 14.50 -34.63
CA ALA A 137 3.31 15.45 -34.53
C ALA A 137 4.62 14.80 -35.03
N SER A 138 4.91 13.56 -34.65
CA SER A 138 6.09 12.82 -35.09
C SER A 138 6.11 12.56 -36.61
N ILE A 139 4.98 12.15 -37.20
CA ILE A 139 4.86 11.95 -38.66
C ILE A 139 5.08 13.27 -39.40
N ASN A 140 4.53 14.36 -38.89
CA ASN A 140 4.68 15.68 -39.51
C ASN A 140 6.14 16.15 -39.51
N ILE A 141 6.88 15.96 -38.40
CA ILE A 141 8.33 16.27 -38.35
C ILE A 141 9.08 15.47 -39.42
N ARG A 142 8.87 14.15 -39.45
CA ARG A 142 9.54 13.27 -40.42
C ARG A 142 9.24 13.65 -41.87
N ARG A 143 8.01 14.09 -42.15
CA ARG A 143 7.61 14.59 -43.47
C ARG A 143 8.34 15.89 -43.81
N CYS A 144 8.34 16.86 -42.90
CA CYS A 144 9.04 18.14 -43.09
C CYS A 144 10.54 17.95 -43.31
N GLU A 145 11.18 17.01 -42.62
CA GLU A 145 12.59 16.64 -42.88
C GLU A 145 12.78 16.05 -44.28
N SER A 146 11.90 15.15 -44.71
CA SER A 146 12.01 14.51 -46.04
C SER A 146 11.75 15.46 -47.21
N GLU A 147 10.89 16.46 -47.02
CA GLU A 147 10.55 17.47 -48.03
C GLU A 147 11.56 18.63 -48.05
N GLY A 148 12.55 18.64 -47.15
CA GLY A 148 13.54 19.73 -47.07
C GLY A 148 12.95 21.05 -46.56
N ALA A 149 12.00 20.98 -45.62
CA ALA A 149 11.39 22.17 -45.05
C ALA A 149 12.41 23.07 -44.33
N PRO A 150 12.15 24.39 -44.23
CA PRO A 150 13.04 25.30 -43.52
C PRO A 150 13.27 24.91 -42.04
N ALA A 151 14.49 25.11 -41.54
CA ALA A 151 14.88 24.71 -40.19
C ALA A 151 14.00 25.31 -39.08
N HIS A 152 13.50 26.54 -39.25
CA HIS A 152 12.61 27.17 -38.28
C HIS A 152 11.27 26.42 -38.13
N VAL A 153 10.73 25.90 -39.24
CA VAL A 153 9.47 25.12 -39.24
C VAL A 153 9.66 23.79 -38.52
N ILE A 154 10.77 23.10 -38.77
CA ILE A 154 11.11 21.85 -38.07
C ILE A 154 11.21 22.11 -36.56
N THR A 155 11.88 23.20 -36.18
CA THR A 155 12.06 23.61 -34.78
C THR A 155 10.73 23.92 -34.08
N GLU A 156 9.72 24.43 -34.79
CA GLU A 156 8.37 24.63 -34.26
C GLU A 156 7.62 23.30 -34.04
N PHE A 157 7.70 22.38 -35.02
CA PHE A 157 7.08 21.06 -34.87
C PHE A 157 7.76 20.21 -33.79
N GLU A 158 9.08 20.32 -33.62
CA GLU A 158 9.82 19.70 -32.51
C GLU A 158 9.32 20.22 -31.15
N GLN A 159 9.09 21.53 -31.02
CA GLN A 159 8.53 22.10 -29.79
C GLN A 159 7.12 21.60 -29.51
N LEU A 160 6.31 21.43 -30.56
CA LEU A 160 4.97 20.86 -30.45
C LEU A 160 5.03 19.40 -29.98
N LEU A 161 5.93 18.58 -30.55
CA LEU A 161 6.14 17.20 -30.10
C LEU A 161 6.57 17.15 -28.62
N GLN A 162 7.54 17.99 -28.24
CA GLN A 162 8.00 18.11 -26.85
C GLN A 162 6.85 18.48 -25.90
N PHE A 163 5.98 19.41 -26.31
CA PHE A 163 4.79 19.77 -25.55
C PHE A 163 3.84 18.59 -25.38
N HIS A 164 3.55 17.83 -26.46
CA HIS A 164 2.66 16.67 -26.38
C HIS A 164 3.21 15.55 -25.50
N ILE A 165 4.51 15.27 -25.55
CA ILE A 165 5.16 14.26 -24.71
C ILE A 165 5.17 14.71 -23.23
N ALA A 166 5.52 15.97 -22.97
CA ALA A 166 5.53 16.51 -21.61
C ALA A 166 4.12 16.43 -20.97
N THR A 167 3.11 16.94 -21.68
CA THR A 167 1.71 16.95 -21.20
C THR A 167 1.04 15.58 -21.17
N TYR A 168 1.60 14.57 -21.85
CA TYR A 168 1.16 13.17 -21.74
C TYR A 168 1.52 12.56 -20.37
N VAL A 169 2.72 12.88 -19.87
CA VAL A 169 3.18 12.44 -18.54
C VAL A 169 2.61 13.32 -17.44
N ASP A 170 2.71 14.64 -17.61
CA ASP A 170 2.30 15.64 -16.63
C ASP A 170 1.67 16.85 -17.32
N ASN A 171 0.36 17.03 -17.13
CA ASN A 171 -0.38 18.15 -17.71
C ASN A 171 -0.44 19.38 -16.79
N ASP A 172 0.06 19.28 -15.55
CA ASP A 172 0.00 20.35 -14.55
C ASP A 172 1.38 21.01 -14.34
N ILE A 173 2.14 21.16 -15.42
CA ILE A 173 3.47 21.77 -15.39
C ILE A 173 3.33 23.30 -15.29
N ALA A 174 3.99 23.90 -14.30
CA ALA A 174 3.96 25.34 -14.08
C ALA A 174 4.52 26.12 -15.28
N GLY A 175 3.80 27.18 -15.69
CA GLY A 175 4.20 28.06 -16.80
C GLY A 175 3.94 27.49 -18.19
N ILE A 176 3.29 26.33 -18.31
CA ILE A 176 2.93 25.70 -19.58
C ILE A 176 1.40 25.61 -19.67
N PRO A 177 0.79 25.94 -20.83
CA PRO A 177 -0.65 25.80 -20.98
C PRO A 177 -1.07 24.33 -20.90
N GLN A 178 -2.16 24.05 -20.18
CA GLN A 178 -2.70 22.69 -20.08
C GLN A 178 -3.25 22.24 -21.43
N ALA A 179 -3.00 20.98 -21.80
CA ALA A 179 -3.58 20.37 -22.98
C ALA A 179 -5.07 20.03 -22.75
N PRO A 180 -6.01 20.64 -23.49
CA PRO A 180 -7.42 20.34 -23.37
C PRO A 180 -7.81 19.15 -24.25
N GLN A 181 -8.86 18.45 -23.86
CA GLN A 181 -9.63 17.55 -24.71
C GLN A 181 -10.54 18.38 -25.63
N LYS A 182 -11.15 17.75 -26.65
CA LYS A 182 -12.15 18.40 -27.53
C LYS A 182 -13.31 19.07 -26.78
N SER A 183 -13.60 18.63 -25.56
CA SER A 183 -14.63 19.19 -24.67
C SER A 183 -14.16 20.42 -23.86
N GLY A 184 -12.90 20.83 -23.98
CA GLY A 184 -12.28 21.89 -23.17
C GLY A 184 -11.78 21.44 -21.80
N ARG A 185 -12.16 20.23 -21.34
CA ARG A 185 -11.64 19.64 -20.11
C ARG A 185 -10.14 19.31 -20.23
N PRO A 186 -9.29 19.57 -19.23
CA PRO A 186 -7.88 19.16 -19.27
C PRO A 186 -7.72 17.64 -19.35
N VAL A 187 -6.79 17.20 -20.18
CA VAL A 187 -6.44 15.78 -20.36
C VAL A 187 -5.88 15.19 -19.06
N LYS A 188 -6.40 14.02 -18.64
CA LYS A 188 -5.92 13.33 -17.44
C LYS A 188 -4.62 12.54 -17.71
N ALA A 189 -3.49 13.22 -17.51
CA ALA A 189 -2.13 12.67 -17.67
C ALA A 189 -1.78 11.58 -16.64
N ILE A 190 -0.66 10.88 -16.88
CA ILE A 190 -0.21 9.74 -16.05
C ILE A 190 0.04 10.17 -14.60
N ARG A 191 0.70 11.30 -14.37
CA ARG A 191 1.00 11.81 -13.01
C ARG A 191 -0.26 12.00 -12.17
N VAL A 192 -1.30 12.59 -12.76
CA VAL A 192 -2.60 12.85 -12.10
C VAL A 192 -3.33 11.54 -11.78
N ARG A 193 -3.11 10.47 -12.56
CA ARG A 193 -3.67 9.15 -12.25
C ARG A 193 -3.01 8.52 -11.02
N LEU A 194 -1.73 8.78 -10.78
CA LEU A 194 -0.98 8.19 -9.66
C LEU A 194 -1.15 8.97 -8.36
N LYS A 195 -1.10 10.30 -8.43
CA LYS A 195 -1.17 11.20 -7.27
C LYS A 195 -2.61 11.50 -6.84
N GLY A 196 -2.79 11.87 -5.57
CA GLY A 196 -4.03 12.43 -5.04
C GLY A 196 -4.80 11.45 -4.16
N LYS A 197 -5.90 11.92 -3.56
CA LYS A 197 -6.77 11.10 -2.71
C LYS A 197 -7.42 9.96 -3.50
N GLU A 198 -7.91 10.26 -4.70
CA GLU A 198 -8.48 9.30 -5.66
C GLU A 198 -7.43 8.75 -6.65
N GLY A 199 -6.15 9.04 -6.43
CA GLY A 199 -5.07 8.51 -7.27
C GLY A 199 -4.85 7.02 -7.01
N ARG A 200 -4.18 6.32 -7.93
CA ARG A 200 -3.96 4.87 -7.84
C ARG A 200 -3.22 4.45 -6.56
N LEU A 201 -2.25 5.25 -6.08
CA LEU A 201 -1.50 4.88 -4.88
C LEU A 201 -2.41 4.88 -3.64
N ARG A 202 -3.08 6.00 -3.34
CA ARG A 202 -3.89 6.11 -2.13
C ARG A 202 -5.27 5.45 -2.27
N GLY A 203 -5.95 5.69 -3.38
CA GLY A 203 -7.34 5.26 -3.61
C GLY A 203 -7.49 3.89 -4.27
N ASN A 204 -6.40 3.25 -4.69
CA ASN A 204 -6.48 1.88 -5.20
C ASN A 204 -5.43 0.93 -4.63
N LEU A 205 -4.33 1.35 -4.01
CA LEU A 205 -3.41 0.40 -3.36
C LEU A 205 -3.63 0.36 -1.85
N VAL A 206 -3.72 1.53 -1.21
CA VAL A 206 -3.90 1.64 0.24
C VAL A 206 -5.37 1.47 0.65
N GLY A 207 -6.28 2.21 0.04
CA GLY A 207 -7.72 2.07 0.27
C GLY A 207 -8.39 1.48 -0.96
N LYS A 208 -8.87 0.23 -0.87
CA LYS A 208 -9.64 -0.42 -1.92
C LYS A 208 -11.07 -0.62 -1.46
N ARG A 209 -11.99 -0.65 -2.42
CA ARG A 209 -13.30 -1.29 -2.19
C ARG A 209 -13.06 -2.79 -2.11
N VAL A 210 -13.71 -3.42 -1.14
CA VAL A 210 -13.58 -4.83 -0.86
C VAL A 210 -14.93 -5.50 -1.02
N ASP A 211 -14.90 -6.75 -1.45
CA ASP A 211 -16.08 -7.61 -1.45
C ASP A 211 -16.25 -8.24 -0.06
N PHE A 212 -17.38 -8.95 0.16
CA PHE A 212 -17.69 -9.62 1.42
C PHE A 212 -17.72 -8.69 2.64
N SER A 213 -18.25 -7.49 2.44
CA SER A 213 -18.48 -6.50 3.49
C SER A 213 -19.90 -5.97 3.45
N ALA A 214 -20.42 -5.55 4.60
CA ALA A 214 -21.69 -4.86 4.72
C ALA A 214 -21.57 -3.61 5.59
N ARG A 215 -22.53 -2.70 5.44
CA ARG A 215 -22.64 -1.46 6.21
C ARG A 215 -24.10 -1.23 6.54
N THR A 216 -24.40 -0.96 7.80
CA THR A 216 -25.73 -0.52 8.25
C THR A 216 -25.59 0.32 9.51
N VAL A 217 -26.68 0.94 9.94
CA VAL A 217 -26.80 1.71 11.18
C VAL A 217 -26.60 0.78 12.38
N ILE A 218 -26.01 1.29 13.47
CA ILE A 218 -25.84 0.56 14.72
C ILE A 218 -26.91 0.91 15.76
N THR A 219 -27.21 -0.05 16.64
CA THR A 219 -28.15 0.08 17.75
C THR A 219 -27.60 -0.67 18.97
N GLY A 220 -27.90 -0.18 20.18
CA GLY A 220 -27.47 -0.84 21.41
C GLY A 220 -28.40 -1.98 21.80
N ASP A 221 -27.85 -3.12 22.21
CA ASP A 221 -28.61 -4.24 22.77
C ASP A 221 -27.92 -4.78 24.02
N PRO A 222 -28.52 -4.64 25.22
CA PRO A 222 -27.92 -5.09 26.47
C PRO A 222 -27.98 -6.60 26.69
N ASN A 223 -28.65 -7.36 25.80
CA ASN A 223 -28.74 -8.82 25.92
C ASN A 223 -27.68 -9.57 25.11
N LEU A 224 -26.83 -8.85 24.37
CA LEU A 224 -25.71 -9.43 23.63
C LEU A 224 -24.48 -9.52 24.53
N GLU A 225 -23.66 -10.55 24.33
CA GLU A 225 -22.36 -10.63 24.99
C GLU A 225 -21.40 -9.55 24.44
N LEU A 226 -20.32 -9.27 25.18
CA LEU A 226 -19.39 -8.18 24.88
C LEU A 226 -18.72 -8.35 23.50
N ASP A 227 -18.50 -9.58 23.08
CA ASP A 227 -17.84 -9.96 21.84
C ASP A 227 -18.81 -10.38 20.72
N GLU A 228 -20.11 -10.33 21.01
CA GLU A 228 -21.15 -10.62 20.04
C GLU A 228 -21.59 -9.39 19.24
N VAL A 229 -22.05 -9.65 18.02
CA VAL A 229 -22.70 -8.64 17.17
C VAL A 229 -23.97 -9.21 16.56
N GLY A 230 -25.09 -8.51 16.78
CA GLY A 230 -26.35 -8.85 16.14
C GLY A 230 -26.33 -8.43 14.67
N VAL A 231 -26.45 -9.39 13.76
CA VAL A 231 -26.44 -9.18 12.31
C VAL A 231 -27.83 -9.37 11.72
N PRO A 232 -28.38 -8.41 10.95
CA PRO A 232 -29.65 -8.57 10.25
C PRO A 232 -29.69 -9.76 9.30
N LYS A 233 -30.83 -10.45 9.24
CA LYS A 233 -31.03 -11.62 8.35
C LYS A 233 -30.77 -11.28 6.88
N SER A 234 -31.16 -10.08 6.45
CA SER A 234 -30.95 -9.59 5.08
C SER A 234 -29.47 -9.49 4.70
N ILE A 235 -28.61 -9.17 5.66
CA ILE A 235 -27.16 -9.10 5.48
C ILE A 235 -26.57 -10.51 5.53
N ALA A 236 -26.96 -11.31 6.53
CA ALA A 236 -26.49 -12.69 6.69
C ALA A 236 -26.81 -13.60 5.49
N MET A 237 -27.98 -13.43 4.86
CA MET A 237 -28.37 -14.19 3.66
C MET A 237 -27.60 -13.76 2.40
N ASN A 238 -27.01 -12.55 2.38
CA ASN A 238 -26.25 -12.05 1.24
C ASN A 238 -24.77 -12.39 1.33
N LEU A 239 -24.20 -12.32 2.53
CA LEU A 239 -22.78 -12.54 2.77
C LEU A 239 -22.46 -14.04 2.85
N THR A 240 -21.31 -14.41 2.30
CA THR A 240 -20.87 -15.81 2.12
C THR A 240 -19.53 -16.06 2.80
N TYR A 241 -19.32 -17.31 3.20
CA TYR A 241 -18.08 -17.83 3.74
C TYR A 241 -17.73 -19.17 3.06
N PRO A 242 -16.56 -19.28 2.43
CA PRO A 242 -16.19 -20.49 1.72
C PRO A 242 -15.58 -21.54 2.67
N GLU A 243 -16.40 -22.48 3.14
CA GLU A 243 -15.94 -23.60 3.95
C GLU A 243 -15.73 -24.88 3.12
N GLN A 244 -14.55 -25.50 3.29
CA GLN A 244 -14.17 -26.72 2.58
C GLN A 244 -14.94 -27.93 3.09
N VAL A 245 -15.30 -28.85 2.19
CA VAL A 245 -15.98 -30.09 2.60
C VAL A 245 -14.97 -31.03 3.24
N THR A 246 -15.23 -31.36 4.49
CA THR A 246 -14.50 -32.35 5.26
C THR A 246 -15.43 -33.52 5.60
N PRO A 247 -14.88 -34.68 6.01
CA PRO A 247 -15.70 -35.77 6.53
C PRO A 247 -16.56 -35.38 7.74
N TYR A 248 -16.16 -34.35 8.48
CA TYR A 248 -16.83 -33.88 9.70
C TYR A 248 -18.05 -33.00 9.41
N ASN A 249 -17.95 -32.09 8.44
CA ASN A 249 -19.02 -31.12 8.15
C ASN A 249 -19.98 -31.56 7.03
N ILE A 250 -19.68 -32.63 6.29
CA ILE A 250 -20.44 -33.02 5.10
C ILE A 250 -21.95 -33.14 5.31
N ALA A 251 -22.39 -33.69 6.45
CA ALA A 251 -23.81 -33.84 6.75
C ALA A 251 -24.51 -32.48 6.91
N TYR A 252 -23.89 -31.57 7.67
CA TYR A 252 -24.35 -30.21 7.89
C TYR A 252 -24.37 -29.40 6.58
N LEU A 253 -23.28 -29.44 5.81
CA LEU A 253 -23.19 -28.71 4.54
C LEU A 253 -24.22 -29.20 3.51
N GLN A 254 -24.53 -30.50 3.50
CA GLN A 254 -25.59 -31.04 2.64
C GLN A 254 -26.96 -30.51 3.02
N GLU A 255 -27.26 -30.32 4.29
CA GLU A 255 -28.53 -29.75 4.75
C GLU A 255 -28.68 -28.28 4.33
N LEU A 256 -27.61 -27.48 4.50
CA LEU A 256 -27.59 -26.09 4.04
C LEU A 256 -27.83 -25.96 2.53
N VAL A 257 -27.26 -26.87 1.74
CA VAL A 257 -27.50 -26.91 0.29
C VAL A 257 -28.94 -27.32 -0.04
N ARG A 258 -29.56 -28.21 0.75
CA ARG A 258 -30.98 -28.59 0.58
C ARG A 258 -31.91 -27.42 0.90
N ASN A 259 -31.61 -26.62 1.92
CA ASN A 259 -32.38 -25.43 2.30
C ASN A 259 -32.32 -24.34 1.23
N GLY A 260 -31.21 -24.25 0.50
CA GLY A 260 -31.01 -23.29 -0.58
C GLY A 260 -30.82 -21.84 -0.11
N PRO A 261 -30.75 -20.87 -1.05
CA PRO A 261 -30.35 -19.49 -0.72
C PRO A 261 -31.47 -18.60 -0.17
N GLN A 262 -32.73 -19.04 -0.21
CA GLN A 262 -33.90 -18.22 0.17
C GLN A 262 -34.33 -18.44 1.63
N SER A 263 -33.84 -19.50 2.26
CA SER A 263 -34.11 -19.80 3.66
C SER A 263 -32.81 -19.77 4.46
N TYR A 264 -32.86 -19.19 5.64
CA TYR A 264 -31.75 -19.24 6.59
C TYR A 264 -32.03 -20.35 7.62
N PRO A 265 -31.04 -21.20 7.96
CA PRO A 265 -29.69 -21.26 7.40
C PRO A 265 -29.64 -22.01 6.05
N GLY A 266 -28.83 -21.55 5.09
CA GLY A 266 -28.78 -22.15 3.74
C GLY A 266 -27.61 -21.69 2.85
N ALA A 267 -27.34 -22.44 1.78
CA ALA A 267 -26.19 -22.23 0.89
C ALA A 267 -26.54 -21.60 -0.48
N ARG A 268 -25.66 -20.74 -1.01
CA ARG A 268 -25.85 -20.03 -2.29
C ARG A 268 -25.06 -20.61 -3.46
N TYR A 269 -23.83 -21.03 -3.22
CA TYR A 269 -22.97 -21.56 -4.27
C TYR A 269 -22.39 -22.92 -3.89
N VAL A 270 -22.15 -23.75 -4.90
CA VAL A 270 -21.44 -25.02 -4.78
C VAL A 270 -20.34 -24.97 -5.81
N VAL A 271 -19.12 -24.69 -5.36
CA VAL A 271 -17.96 -24.77 -6.23
C VAL A 271 -17.53 -26.23 -6.31
N ARG A 272 -17.14 -26.66 -7.50
CA ARG A 272 -16.56 -27.99 -7.71
C ARG A 272 -15.18 -27.76 -8.29
N ASP A 273 -14.25 -28.63 -7.94
CA ASP A 273 -12.84 -28.55 -8.36
C ASP A 273 -12.65 -28.90 -9.85
N THR A 274 -13.61 -28.60 -10.73
CA THR A 274 -13.51 -28.89 -12.16
C THR A 274 -12.57 -27.92 -12.87
N VAL A 275 -11.28 -28.05 -12.56
CA VAL A 275 -10.25 -28.25 -13.59
C VAL A 275 -10.07 -29.77 -13.65
N THR A 276 -10.67 -30.41 -14.65
CA THR A 276 -10.69 -31.86 -14.85
C THR A 276 -9.35 -32.55 -14.58
N PHE A 277 -9.28 -33.33 -13.51
CA PHE A 277 -8.56 -34.61 -13.48
C PHE A 277 -9.45 -35.67 -12.85
N LYS A 278 -9.63 -36.77 -13.59
CA LYS A 278 -10.34 -37.97 -13.12
C LYS A 278 -9.55 -38.58 -11.95
N GLY A 279 -10.25 -38.87 -10.85
CA GLY A 279 -9.76 -39.70 -9.76
C GLY A 279 -9.55 -38.92 -8.47
N TRP A 280 -10.43 -39.18 -7.49
CA TRP A 280 -10.40 -38.69 -6.11
C TRP A 280 -10.71 -37.19 -5.96
N GLY A 281 -12.01 -36.89 -5.92
CA GLY A 281 -12.54 -35.53 -5.82
C GLY A 281 -12.48 -34.97 -4.42
N LEU A 282 -11.60 -34.00 -4.21
CA LEU A 282 -11.81 -32.95 -3.23
C LEU A 282 -12.96 -32.05 -3.72
N ARG A 283 -13.80 -31.59 -2.79
CA ARG A 283 -14.96 -30.75 -3.08
C ARG A 283 -14.83 -29.49 -2.23
N THR A 284 -14.57 -28.35 -2.87
CA THR A 284 -14.59 -27.05 -2.18
C THR A 284 -15.98 -26.45 -2.25
N LEU A 285 -16.80 -26.57 -1.20
CA LEU A 285 -18.07 -25.84 -1.12
C LEU A 285 -17.78 -24.36 -0.83
N GLN A 286 -18.57 -23.44 -1.41
CA GLN A 286 -18.54 -22.03 -1.03
C GLN A 286 -19.88 -21.67 -0.41
N LEU A 287 -19.95 -21.71 0.91
CA LEU A 287 -21.19 -21.56 1.64
C LEU A 287 -21.65 -20.10 1.71
N THR A 288 -22.96 -19.90 1.78
CA THR A 288 -23.52 -18.77 2.55
C THR A 288 -23.64 -19.27 3.97
N ALA A 289 -22.59 -19.11 4.74
CA ALA A 289 -22.72 -19.20 6.18
C ALA A 289 -21.75 -18.19 6.76
N VAL A 290 -22.21 -16.96 6.98
CA VAL A 290 -21.66 -16.23 8.13
C VAL A 290 -22.16 -17.00 9.34
N ILE A 291 -21.44 -18.05 9.70
CA ILE A 291 -21.37 -18.44 11.09
C ILE A 291 -20.40 -17.41 11.66
N ALA A 292 -20.96 -16.37 12.26
CA ALA A 292 -20.32 -15.84 13.45
C ALA A 292 -20.32 -17.05 14.41
N GLN A 293 -19.26 -17.86 14.36
CA GLN A 293 -18.94 -18.75 15.46
C GLN A 293 -18.41 -17.81 16.57
N ASP A 294 -18.74 -18.05 17.83
CA ASP A 294 -18.68 -19.39 18.41
C ASP A 294 -20.07 -19.96 18.76
N GLU A 295 -20.42 -21.09 18.15
CA GLU A 295 -20.44 -22.35 18.90
C GLU A 295 -21.44 -22.35 20.06
N TYR A 296 -22.73 -22.20 19.78
CA TYR A 296 -23.75 -22.84 20.61
C TYR A 296 -24.90 -23.34 19.73
N ASP A 297 -25.23 -24.61 19.89
CA ASP A 297 -26.56 -25.16 19.66
C ASP A 297 -27.57 -24.40 20.54
N GLU A 298 -27.86 -23.14 20.24
CA GLU A 298 -28.93 -22.42 20.91
C GLU A 298 -30.28 -22.78 20.28
N PRO A 299 -31.32 -23.03 21.09
CA PRO A 299 -32.63 -23.39 20.59
C PRO A 299 -33.19 -22.29 19.66
N PRO A 300 -33.98 -22.67 18.63
CA PRO A 300 -34.42 -21.77 17.56
C PRO A 300 -35.11 -20.48 18.03
N SER A 301 -35.67 -20.47 19.25
CA SER A 301 -36.35 -19.33 19.83
C SER A 301 -35.48 -18.10 20.14
N LYS A 302 -34.18 -18.26 20.43
CA LYS A 302 -33.28 -17.12 20.72
C LYS A 302 -32.67 -16.52 19.45
N ALA A 303 -32.26 -17.35 18.49
CA ALA A 303 -31.80 -16.91 17.18
C ALA A 303 -32.85 -16.05 16.46
N ASP A 304 -34.13 -16.40 16.56
CA ASP A 304 -35.23 -15.62 15.96
C ASP A 304 -35.42 -14.22 16.56
N ALA A 305 -34.96 -13.96 17.79
CA ALA A 305 -34.92 -12.61 18.37
C ALA A 305 -33.71 -11.81 17.83
N VAL A 306 -32.64 -12.50 17.40
CA VAL A 306 -31.41 -11.86 16.94
C VAL A 306 -31.55 -11.21 15.54
N PHE A 307 -32.54 -11.65 14.76
CA PHE A 307 -32.66 -11.31 13.33
C PHE A 307 -33.77 -10.30 12.98
N GLN A 308 -34.47 -9.71 13.96
CA GLN A 308 -35.68 -8.92 13.70
C GLN A 308 -35.42 -7.49 13.20
N THR A 309 -34.23 -6.94 13.44
CA THR A 309 -33.89 -5.55 13.09
C THR A 309 -33.05 -5.47 11.82
N GLN A 310 -33.10 -4.30 11.14
CA GLN A 310 -32.26 -4.01 9.96
C GLN A 310 -30.92 -3.35 10.31
N ALA A 311 -30.64 -3.15 11.60
CA ALA A 311 -29.45 -2.49 12.14
C ALA A 311 -28.50 -3.53 12.76
N PHE A 312 -27.20 -3.20 12.81
CA PHE A 312 -26.28 -3.96 13.65
C PHE A 312 -26.59 -3.70 15.11
N ARG A 313 -26.52 -4.73 15.94
CA ARG A 313 -26.71 -4.62 17.39
C ARG A 313 -25.40 -4.94 18.10
N LEU A 314 -25.04 -4.12 19.06
CA LEU A 314 -23.79 -4.22 19.82
C LEU A 314 -24.08 -3.98 21.29
N ASP A 315 -23.26 -4.58 22.16
CA ASP A 315 -23.29 -4.25 23.57
C ASP A 315 -22.82 -2.81 23.83
N HIS A 316 -23.38 -2.19 24.87
CA HIS A 316 -23.13 -0.78 25.21
C HIS A 316 -21.69 -0.55 25.68
N SER A 317 -21.07 -1.52 26.35
CA SER A 317 -19.70 -1.41 26.88
C SER A 317 -18.62 -1.39 25.79
N VAL A 318 -18.97 -1.75 24.54
CA VAL A 318 -18.05 -1.70 23.39
C VAL A 318 -18.13 -0.36 22.63
N THR A 319 -19.08 0.51 22.97
CA THR A 319 -19.21 1.83 22.31
C THR A 319 -18.03 2.78 22.51
N PRO A 320 -17.36 2.86 23.67
CA PRO A 320 -16.25 3.80 23.87
C PRO A 320 -15.03 3.58 22.95
N PRO A 321 -14.49 2.36 22.75
CA PRO A 321 -13.34 2.16 21.85
C PRO A 321 -13.68 2.43 20.38
N TYR A 322 -14.94 2.26 19.97
CA TYR A 322 -15.39 2.65 18.63
C TYR A 322 -15.68 4.14 18.49
N ASN A 323 -15.72 4.88 19.61
CA ASN A 323 -16.18 6.27 19.67
C ASN A 323 -17.48 6.46 18.89
N ALA A 324 -18.40 5.52 19.07
CA ALA A 324 -19.66 5.44 18.36
C ALA A 324 -20.82 5.72 19.31
N ASP A 325 -21.88 6.32 18.80
CA ASP A 325 -23.14 6.48 19.51
C ASP A 325 -24.31 5.90 18.69
N PHE A 326 -25.51 5.89 19.26
CA PHE A 326 -26.69 5.32 18.58
C PHE A 326 -27.57 6.41 17.94
N ASN A 327 -27.00 7.55 17.52
CA ASN A 327 -27.76 8.66 16.94
C ASN A 327 -27.98 8.56 15.41
N GLY A 328 -27.52 7.47 14.80
CA GLY A 328 -27.49 7.28 13.35
C GLY A 328 -26.14 6.86 12.78
N ASP A 329 -25.15 6.59 13.64
CA ASP A 329 -23.85 6.06 13.22
C ASP A 329 -23.98 4.75 12.44
N GLU A 330 -23.10 4.58 11.45
CA GLU A 330 -23.03 3.39 10.61
C GLU A 330 -21.66 2.73 10.77
N MET A 331 -21.66 1.42 10.94
CA MET A 331 -20.43 0.63 11.02
C MET A 331 -20.32 -0.33 9.84
N ASN A 332 -19.08 -0.65 9.47
CA ASN A 332 -18.78 -1.65 8.45
C ASN A 332 -18.46 -2.99 9.11
N MET A 333 -18.93 -4.07 8.51
CA MET A 333 -18.58 -5.45 8.86
C MET A 333 -17.84 -6.08 7.68
N HIS A 334 -16.73 -6.77 7.96
CA HIS A 334 -15.93 -7.49 6.98
C HIS A 334 -15.83 -8.97 7.39
N ILE A 335 -16.04 -9.88 6.45
CA ILE A 335 -16.02 -11.31 6.76
C ILE A 335 -14.72 -11.94 6.24
N PRO A 336 -13.90 -12.54 7.12
CA PRO A 336 -12.72 -13.29 6.68
C PRO A 336 -13.15 -14.43 5.76
N GLN A 337 -12.45 -14.64 4.64
CA GLN A 337 -12.80 -15.66 3.66
C GLN A 337 -11.91 -16.92 3.76
N ARG A 338 -11.00 -16.95 4.72
CA ARG A 338 -10.06 -18.04 4.93
C ARG A 338 -9.96 -18.39 6.40
N GLU A 339 -9.70 -19.65 6.68
CA GLU A 339 -9.51 -20.16 8.04
C GLU A 339 -8.31 -19.51 8.73
N GLU A 340 -7.21 -19.25 8.01
CA GLU A 340 -6.04 -18.62 8.61
C GLU A 340 -6.35 -17.19 9.08
N THR A 341 -7.12 -16.44 8.29
CA THR A 341 -7.54 -15.07 8.64
C THR A 341 -8.58 -15.09 9.76
N ARG A 342 -9.45 -16.10 9.81
CA ARG A 342 -10.40 -16.28 10.91
C ARG A 342 -9.67 -16.52 12.23
N ALA A 343 -8.67 -17.41 12.22
CA ALA A 343 -7.82 -17.67 13.38
C ALA A 343 -7.00 -16.43 13.80
N GLU A 344 -6.49 -15.65 12.84
CA GLU A 344 -5.79 -14.40 13.13
C GLU A 344 -6.71 -13.40 13.87
N LEU A 345 -7.95 -13.24 13.39
CA LEU A 345 -8.93 -12.34 14.01
C LEU A 345 -9.33 -12.82 15.42
N SER A 346 -9.59 -14.12 15.61
CA SER A 346 -9.97 -14.63 16.94
C SER A 346 -8.80 -14.61 17.93
N GLN A 347 -7.57 -14.87 17.50
CA GLN A 347 -6.44 -14.92 18.44
C GLN A 347 -5.84 -13.54 18.76
N ILE A 348 -5.95 -12.58 17.84
CA ILE A 348 -5.29 -11.27 17.99
C ILE A 348 -6.31 -10.15 18.20
N ALA A 349 -7.33 -10.05 17.35
CA ALA A 349 -8.22 -8.90 17.26
C ALA A 349 -9.57 -9.10 17.99
N TRP A 350 -9.75 -10.22 18.70
CA TRP A 350 -10.98 -10.52 19.42
C TRP A 350 -11.21 -9.54 20.58
N VAL A 351 -12.44 -9.05 20.71
CA VAL A 351 -12.87 -8.01 21.67
C VAL A 351 -12.40 -8.27 23.11
N PRO A 352 -12.52 -9.47 23.70
CA PRO A 352 -12.06 -9.73 25.08
C PRO A 352 -10.54 -9.55 25.25
N ARG A 353 -9.76 -9.76 24.19
CA ARG A 353 -8.30 -9.54 24.19
C ARG A 353 -7.93 -8.06 24.02
N GLN A 354 -8.89 -7.20 23.69
CA GLN A 354 -8.71 -5.76 23.46
C GLN A 354 -9.28 -4.89 24.59
N ILE A 355 -9.66 -5.48 25.73
CA ILE A 355 -10.19 -4.75 26.89
C ILE A 355 -9.14 -3.76 27.43
N ILE A 356 -7.87 -4.16 27.49
CA ILE A 356 -6.77 -3.32 27.98
C ILE A 356 -6.01 -2.73 26.81
N PHE A 357 -5.90 -1.39 26.78
CA PHE A 357 -5.23 -0.71 25.68
C PHE A 357 -3.75 -0.45 26.00
N PRO A 358 -2.80 -0.87 25.14
CA PRO A 358 -1.36 -0.82 25.44
C PRO A 358 -0.78 0.61 25.48
N GLN A 359 -1.47 1.61 24.93
CA GLN A 359 -1.00 2.99 24.98
C GLN A 359 -1.08 3.58 26.40
N THR A 360 -2.13 3.23 27.14
CA THR A 360 -2.43 3.81 28.47
C THR A 360 -2.30 2.79 29.58
N ASN A 361 -2.16 1.49 29.26
CA ASN A 361 -2.20 0.36 30.20
C ASN A 361 -3.44 0.39 31.09
N LYS A 362 -4.57 0.81 30.52
CA LYS A 362 -5.86 0.94 31.22
C LYS A 362 -6.96 0.25 30.43
N PRO A 363 -8.01 -0.24 31.10
CA PRO A 363 -9.19 -0.76 30.41
C PRO A 363 -9.87 0.36 29.61
N VAL A 364 -10.20 0.08 28.36
CA VAL A 364 -10.95 1.00 27.48
C VAL A 364 -12.43 0.61 27.36
N MET A 365 -12.78 -0.61 27.77
CA MET A 365 -14.16 -1.09 27.87
C MET A 365 -14.55 -1.18 29.34
N GLY A 366 -15.79 -0.81 29.65
CA GLY A 366 -16.31 -0.82 31.01
C GLY A 366 -17.83 -0.61 31.04
N ILE A 367 -18.42 -0.68 32.23
CA ILE A 367 -19.86 -0.49 32.41
C ILE A 367 -20.21 0.98 32.16
N VAL A 368 -21.14 1.24 31.24
CA VAL A 368 -21.54 2.59 30.83
C VAL A 368 -23.06 2.80 30.95
N GLN A 369 -23.47 4.07 30.90
CA GLN A 369 -24.89 4.50 30.80
C GLN A 369 -25.78 3.93 31.93
N ASP A 370 -26.95 3.40 31.60
CA ASP A 370 -27.96 2.93 32.55
C ASP A 370 -27.41 1.82 33.47
N THR A 371 -26.54 0.96 32.92
CA THR A 371 -25.87 -0.11 33.67
C THR A 371 -24.87 0.45 34.69
N MET A 372 -24.37 1.68 34.52
CA MET A 372 -23.54 2.36 35.53
C MET A 372 -24.39 3.09 36.57
N TRP A 373 -25.55 3.62 36.19
CA TRP A 373 -26.43 4.36 37.11
C TRP A 373 -27.10 3.43 38.14
N ASN A 374 -27.61 2.27 37.70
CA ASN A 374 -28.39 1.37 38.56
C ASN A 374 -27.60 0.78 39.75
N PRO A 375 -26.33 0.34 39.59
CA PRO A 375 -25.51 -0.11 40.71
C PRO A 375 -25.27 0.98 41.75
N LYS A 376 -25.11 2.26 41.37
CA LYS A 376 -24.98 3.38 42.32
C LYS A 376 -26.25 3.56 43.17
N VAL A 377 -27.42 3.29 42.60
CA VAL A 377 -28.71 3.37 43.31
C VAL A 377 -28.95 2.13 44.20
N HIS A 378 -28.55 0.95 43.72
CA HIS A 378 -28.70 -0.30 44.46
C HIS A 378 -27.66 -0.50 45.58
N SER A 379 -26.42 -0.05 45.39
CA SER A 379 -25.37 -0.09 46.42
C SER A 379 -25.53 1.00 47.49
N ALA A 380 -26.29 2.08 47.20
CA ALA A 380 -26.54 3.18 48.13
C ALA A 380 -27.44 2.84 49.32
N ARG A 381 -27.83 1.58 49.53
CA ARG A 381 -28.47 1.14 50.79
C ARG A 381 -27.48 0.36 51.63
N HIS A 382 -26.72 1.06 52.49
CA HIS A 382 -26.42 0.70 53.91
C HIS A 382 -25.20 1.41 54.55
N LEU A 383 -24.74 2.58 54.05
CA LEU A 383 -23.72 3.36 54.78
C LEU A 383 -24.10 4.85 54.87
N PRO A 384 -24.53 5.34 56.05
CA PRO A 384 -24.75 6.77 56.24
C PRO A 384 -23.40 7.49 56.32
N GLY A 385 -23.11 8.40 55.38
CA GLY A 385 -22.02 9.38 55.50
C GLY A 385 -21.01 9.50 54.35
N LEU A 386 -21.19 8.83 53.22
CA LEU A 386 -20.27 9.00 52.07
C LEU A 386 -20.91 9.90 50.99
N GLU A 387 -20.35 11.10 50.79
CA GLU A 387 -20.71 11.93 49.63
C GLU A 387 -20.12 11.30 48.36
N PRO A 388 -20.90 11.15 47.27
CA PRO A 388 -20.42 10.54 46.04
C PRO A 388 -19.56 11.51 45.23
N GLY A 389 -18.25 11.25 45.16
CA GLY A 389 -17.33 11.91 44.22
C GLY A 389 -17.58 11.49 42.76
N PRO A 390 -17.15 12.30 41.78
CA PRO A 390 -17.41 12.08 40.36
C PRO A 390 -16.35 11.14 39.76
N GLU A 391 -16.16 9.95 40.30
CA GLU A 391 -15.29 8.96 39.68
C GLU A 391 -15.97 7.58 39.67
N TYR A 392 -15.61 6.81 38.65
CA TYR A 392 -16.26 5.60 38.17
C TYR A 392 -16.49 4.58 39.30
N LEU A 393 -17.72 4.05 39.40
CA LEU A 393 -18.00 2.92 40.29
C LEU A 393 -17.58 1.64 39.54
N ILE A 394 -16.29 1.29 39.63
CA ILE A 394 -15.84 -0.06 39.32
C ILE A 394 -16.45 -0.94 40.39
N VAL A 395 -17.35 -1.85 40.01
CA VAL A 395 -17.84 -2.87 40.94
C VAL A 395 -16.67 -3.81 41.23
N GLY A 396 -15.90 -3.49 42.27
CA GLY A 396 -15.09 -4.45 43.02
C GLY A 396 -13.67 -4.72 42.55
N LEU A 397 -12.95 -3.73 41.99
CA LEU A 397 -11.50 -3.81 41.86
C LEU A 397 -10.88 -2.45 42.12
N ASP A 398 -10.59 -2.19 43.39
CA ASP A 398 -9.78 -1.03 43.78
C ASP A 398 -8.34 -1.28 43.30
N ASP A 399 -7.69 -0.29 42.68
CA ASP A 399 -6.27 -0.34 42.28
C ASP A 399 -5.31 -0.64 43.47
N SER A 400 -5.82 -0.62 44.70
CA SER A 400 -5.15 -0.96 45.95
C SER A 400 -5.37 -2.42 46.41
N SER A 401 -6.13 -3.23 45.66
CA SER A 401 -6.40 -4.62 46.02
C SER A 401 -5.16 -5.48 45.79
N LEU A 402 -4.47 -5.79 46.90
CA LEU A 402 -3.30 -6.66 46.93
C LEU A 402 -3.59 -8.03 46.28
N GLU A 403 -4.82 -8.53 46.39
CA GLU A 403 -5.23 -9.82 45.82
C GLU A 403 -5.33 -9.78 44.28
N LEU A 404 -5.76 -8.67 43.70
CA LEU A 404 -5.76 -8.51 42.24
C LEU A 404 -4.35 -8.39 41.70
N GLN A 405 -3.49 -7.65 42.42
CA GLN A 405 -2.10 -7.46 42.04
C GLN A 405 -1.34 -8.78 42.06
N VAL A 406 -1.59 -9.63 43.06
CA VAL A 406 -1.05 -11.00 43.13
C VAL A 406 -1.52 -11.85 41.93
N LYS A 407 -2.81 -11.81 41.58
CA LYS A 407 -3.31 -12.56 40.39
C LYS A 407 -2.76 -12.04 39.07
N LEU A 408 -2.60 -10.72 38.94
CA LEU A 408 -1.99 -10.10 37.75
C LEU A 408 -0.51 -10.49 37.64
N ASP A 409 0.21 -10.55 38.76
CA ASP A 409 1.60 -11.00 38.80
C ASP A 409 1.73 -12.49 38.47
N GLU A 410 0.77 -13.32 38.93
CA GLU A 410 0.68 -14.75 38.58
C GLU A 410 0.44 -14.94 37.07
N GLU A 411 -0.59 -14.28 36.51
CA GLU A 411 -0.90 -14.33 35.08
C GLU A 411 0.25 -13.77 34.24
N PHE A 412 0.87 -12.66 34.66
CA PHE A 412 2.04 -12.10 33.98
C PHE A 412 3.22 -13.07 34.00
N GLY A 413 3.46 -13.75 35.13
CA GLY A 413 4.48 -14.80 35.23
C GLY A 413 4.22 -15.93 34.25
N GLN A 414 2.97 -16.39 34.16
CA GLN A 414 2.54 -17.44 33.25
C GLN A 414 2.73 -17.02 31.78
N LEU A 415 2.39 -15.78 31.44
CA LEU A 415 2.57 -15.22 30.10
C LEU A 415 4.06 -15.08 29.71
N VAL A 416 4.93 -14.79 30.68
CA VAL A 416 6.39 -14.75 30.47
C VAL A 416 6.95 -16.14 30.22
N ASP A 417 6.49 -17.15 30.96
CA ASP A 417 6.91 -18.54 30.79
C ASP A 417 6.40 -19.14 29.48
N ASP A 418 5.14 -18.88 29.11
CA ASP A 418 4.57 -19.28 27.82
C ASP A 418 5.34 -18.66 26.65
N ARG A 419 5.70 -17.38 26.77
CA ARG A 419 6.50 -16.68 25.76
C ARG A 419 7.93 -17.22 25.69
N ARG A 420 8.49 -17.67 26.82
CA ARG A 420 9.79 -18.34 26.86
C ARG A 420 9.71 -19.71 26.19
N LEU A 421 8.70 -20.52 26.50
CA LEU A 421 8.44 -21.81 25.86
C LEU A 421 8.26 -21.66 24.35
N LEU A 422 7.46 -20.68 23.91
CA LEU A 422 7.30 -20.33 22.50
C LEU A 422 8.63 -19.95 21.85
N ARG A 423 9.47 -19.17 22.53
CA ARG A 423 10.78 -18.78 22.00
C ARG A 423 11.78 -19.93 21.95
N GLU A 424 11.79 -20.81 22.94
CA GLU A 424 12.62 -22.01 22.95
C GLU A 424 12.16 -23.01 21.87
N PHE A 425 10.85 -23.15 21.66
CA PHE A 425 10.27 -23.97 20.60
C PHE A 425 10.60 -23.44 19.21
N VAL A 426 10.48 -22.12 19.00
CA VAL A 426 10.76 -21.47 17.70
C VAL A 426 12.26 -21.36 17.42
N PHE A 427 13.11 -21.21 18.45
CA PHE A 427 14.56 -21.04 18.31
C PHE A 427 15.37 -22.02 19.21
N PRO A 428 15.35 -23.33 18.93
CA PRO A 428 15.82 -24.37 19.86
C PRO A 428 17.35 -24.46 20.07
N ARG A 429 18.16 -23.59 19.43
CA ARG A 429 19.64 -23.70 19.46
C ARG A 429 20.41 -22.39 19.60
N THR A 430 19.78 -21.32 20.06
CA THR A 430 20.45 -20.01 20.18
C THR A 430 20.47 -19.55 21.63
N ASP A 431 21.67 -19.41 22.20
CA ASP A 431 21.91 -18.87 23.55
C ASP A 431 21.39 -17.41 23.63
N PRO A 432 20.39 -17.10 24.48
CA PRO A 432 19.66 -15.84 24.44
C PRO A 432 20.52 -14.60 24.76
N ASN A 433 21.70 -14.77 25.37
CA ASN A 433 22.59 -13.67 25.75
C ASN A 433 23.75 -13.40 24.78
N ARG A 434 23.86 -14.15 23.68
CA ARG A 434 24.96 -13.96 22.72
C ARG A 434 24.49 -13.29 21.44
N ARG A 435 24.06 -12.02 21.52
CA ARG A 435 23.85 -11.20 20.32
C ARG A 435 25.19 -10.64 19.84
N LYS A 436 25.63 -11.01 18.63
CA LYS A 436 26.70 -10.27 17.94
C LYS A 436 26.06 -9.24 17.02
N SER A 437 26.69 -8.07 16.89
CA SER A 437 26.17 -6.93 16.13
C SER A 437 25.94 -7.20 14.63
N SER A 438 26.38 -8.35 14.12
CA SER A 438 26.20 -8.79 12.73
C SER A 438 24.80 -9.31 12.41
N ASP A 439 23.99 -9.65 13.41
CA ASP A 439 22.67 -10.29 13.20
C ASP A 439 21.58 -9.31 12.68
N LEU A 440 21.92 -8.03 12.54
CA LEU A 440 21.05 -6.98 11.99
C LEU A 440 21.42 -6.59 10.54
N GLU A 441 22.45 -7.21 9.96
CA GLU A 441 22.77 -6.96 8.55
C GLU A 441 21.72 -7.63 7.66
N PRO A 442 21.09 -6.88 6.73
CA PRO A 442 20.03 -7.41 5.86
C PRO A 442 20.45 -8.66 5.08
N ALA A 443 21.73 -8.77 4.73
CA ALA A 443 22.28 -9.93 4.03
C ALA A 443 22.17 -11.22 4.86
N TYR A 444 22.46 -11.16 6.17
CA TYR A 444 22.37 -12.32 7.05
C TYR A 444 20.93 -12.77 7.28
N ILE A 445 20.00 -11.83 7.36
CA ILE A 445 18.56 -12.11 7.47
C ILE A 445 18.04 -12.77 6.19
N ILE A 446 18.49 -12.31 5.01
CA ILE A 446 18.10 -12.89 3.72
C ILE A 446 18.65 -14.31 3.57
N ASP A 447 19.91 -14.54 3.94
CA ASP A 447 20.52 -15.88 3.90
C ASP A 447 19.89 -16.83 4.93
N ALA A 448 19.55 -16.35 6.13
CA ALA A 448 18.87 -17.14 7.16
C ALA A 448 17.44 -17.51 6.74
N VAL A 449 16.70 -16.58 6.11
CA VAL A 449 15.38 -16.86 5.51
C VAL A 449 15.52 -17.83 4.34
N GLY A 450 16.56 -17.70 3.53
CA GLY A 450 16.88 -18.65 2.46
C GLY A 450 17.19 -20.06 2.98
N GLU A 451 17.95 -20.20 4.07
CA GLU A 451 18.21 -21.48 4.74
C GLU A 451 16.97 -22.07 5.41
N LEU A 452 16.13 -21.24 6.05
CA LEU A 452 14.83 -21.65 6.61
C LEU A 452 13.90 -22.20 5.52
N THR A 453 13.91 -21.58 4.34
CA THR A 453 13.13 -22.03 3.18
C THR A 453 13.64 -23.39 2.64
N LYS A 454 14.95 -23.66 2.76
CA LYS A 454 15.55 -24.98 2.44
C LYS A 454 15.31 -26.05 3.52
N ARG A 455 15.05 -25.65 4.77
CA ARG A 455 14.73 -26.55 5.90
C ARG A 455 13.24 -26.82 6.08
N LEU A 456 12.39 -26.10 5.35
CA LEU A 456 10.94 -26.34 5.34
C LEU A 456 10.67 -27.63 4.53
N ILE A 457 10.65 -28.76 5.25
CA ILE A 457 10.18 -30.03 4.71
C ILE A 457 8.69 -29.87 4.47
N ILE A 458 8.31 -29.73 3.20
CA ILE A 458 6.91 -29.84 2.78
C ILE A 458 6.53 -31.31 2.97
N MET A 459 5.91 -31.61 4.11
CA MET A 459 5.40 -32.95 4.42
C MET A 459 4.14 -33.20 3.58
N ARG A 460 4.32 -33.89 2.46
CA ARG A 460 3.22 -34.55 1.75
C ARG A 460 3.03 -35.96 2.34
N GLU A 461 1.84 -36.16 2.88
CA GLU A 461 1.17 -37.45 3.16
C GLU A 461 1.62 -38.30 4.36
N ASP A 462 0.61 -38.65 5.19
CA ASP A 462 0.43 -39.86 6.01
C ASP A 462 1.64 -40.45 6.78
N ASP A 463 2.41 -39.63 7.50
CA ASP A 463 3.37 -40.14 8.49
C ASP A 463 2.79 -40.16 9.93
N ARG A 464 3.23 -41.14 10.70
CA ARG A 464 2.73 -41.53 12.02
C ARG A 464 2.91 -40.44 13.08
N LEU A 465 3.94 -39.60 12.93
CA LEU A 465 4.19 -38.43 13.78
C LEU A 465 3.07 -37.37 13.71
N SER A 466 2.36 -37.28 12.58
CA SER A 466 1.22 -36.37 12.40
C SER A 466 -0.09 -36.87 13.02
N ARG A 467 -0.14 -38.12 13.50
CA ARG A 467 -1.33 -38.67 14.18
C ARG A 467 -1.20 -38.70 15.71
N GLU A 468 0.01 -38.54 16.24
CA GLU A 468 0.27 -38.56 17.69
C GLU A 468 0.39 -37.15 18.31
N ALA A 469 0.66 -36.12 17.51
CA ALA A 469 0.50 -34.71 17.90
C ALA A 469 -0.96 -34.29 17.74
#